data_AF-A0A7W8KGM2-F1
#
_entry.id   AF-A0A7W8KGM2-F1
#
_cell.length_a   1.000
_cell.length_b   1.000
_cell.length_c   1.000
_cell.angle_alpha   90.00
_cell.angle_beta   90.00
_cell.angle_gamma   90.00
#
_symmetry.space_group_name_H-M   'P 1'
#
loop_
_entity.id
_entity.type
_entity.pdbx_description
1 polymer ?
#
loop_
_entity_poly.entity_id
_entity_poly.type
_entity_poly.pdbx_seq_one_letter_code
_entity_poly.pdbx_strand_id
1 'polypeptide(L)'
;MFFQQNDRHEKMAALDPRDTNQDGVVSPEEAAAYVQDYMRSASPEERQQILRDYMGGLSPDQRQQMGDAIVQSPANPVQRVNPQDPDDLADAYAKTAQAPVQDGRSPLEAAFAPGGALGNPMVKAGLVGLAAMIGSSILKRGR
;
A
#
# COMPACT_ATOMS: atom_id res chain seq x y z
N MET A 1 -27.33 -1.37 30.81
CA MET A 1 -26.45 -2.40 30.23
C MET A 1 -25.85 -1.84 28.95
N PHE A 2 -24.63 -1.28 28.98
CA PHE A 2 -24.00 -0.59 27.84
C PHE A 2 -22.46 -0.77 27.76
N PHE A 3 -21.92 -1.86 28.30
CA PHE A 3 -20.45 -2.05 28.46
C PHE A 3 -19.91 -3.33 27.82
N GLN A 4 -20.53 -3.85 26.75
CA GLN A 4 -20.09 -5.13 26.16
C GLN A 4 -19.59 -5.04 24.71
N GLN A 5 -19.67 -3.87 24.07
CA GLN A 5 -19.21 -3.69 22.69
C GLN A 5 -17.73 -3.34 22.63
N ASN A 6 -17.23 -2.39 23.43
CA ASN A 6 -15.81 -1.98 23.42
C ASN A 6 -14.83 -3.15 23.63
N ASP A 7 -15.09 -4.03 24.60
CA ASP A 7 -14.21 -5.18 24.89
C ASP A 7 -14.05 -6.17 23.73
N ARG A 8 -15.05 -6.28 22.83
CA ARG A 8 -14.92 -7.15 21.65
C ARG A 8 -14.09 -6.51 20.55
N HIS A 9 -14.19 -5.20 20.39
CA HIS A 9 -13.38 -4.46 19.42
C HIS A 9 -11.90 -4.45 19.84
N GLU A 10 -11.60 -4.23 21.14
CA GLU A 10 -10.23 -4.29 21.67
C GLU A 10 -9.64 -5.70 21.56
N LYS A 11 -10.42 -6.77 21.81
CA LYS A 11 -9.96 -8.16 21.64
C LYS A 11 -9.79 -8.59 20.19
N MET A 12 -10.50 -7.96 19.25
CA MET A 12 -10.29 -8.19 17.81
C MET A 12 -9.10 -7.39 17.28
N ALA A 13 -8.84 -6.18 17.81
CA ALA A 13 -7.66 -5.39 17.48
C ALA A 13 -6.36 -6.08 17.94
N ALA A 14 -6.36 -6.69 19.12
CA ALA A 14 -5.23 -7.48 19.64
C ALA A 14 -4.88 -8.73 18.80
N LEU A 15 -5.73 -9.12 17.85
CA LEU A 15 -5.53 -10.22 16.91
C LEU A 15 -5.30 -9.73 15.49
N ASP A 16 -5.23 -8.41 15.26
CA ASP A 16 -4.99 -7.87 13.94
C ASP A 16 -3.50 -8.08 13.57
N PRO A 17 -3.18 -8.90 12.56
CA PRO A 17 -1.79 -9.13 12.16
C PRO A 17 -1.11 -7.87 11.59
N ARG A 18 -1.84 -6.77 11.40
CA ARG A 18 -1.34 -5.47 10.96
C ARG A 18 -0.93 -4.57 12.13
N ASP A 19 -1.44 -4.83 13.33
CA ASP A 19 -1.11 -4.12 14.57
C ASP A 19 0.07 -4.84 15.24
N THR A 20 1.27 -4.39 14.91
CA THR A 20 2.52 -5.08 15.29
C THR A 20 2.91 -4.73 16.73
N ASN A 21 2.59 -3.52 17.18
CA ASN A 21 2.86 -3.04 18.53
C ASN A 21 1.71 -3.34 19.52
N GLN A 22 0.59 -3.89 19.03
CA GLN A 22 -0.60 -4.29 19.78
C GLN A 22 -1.23 -3.14 20.57
N ASP A 23 -1.10 -1.90 20.06
CA ASP A 23 -1.68 -0.71 20.69
C ASP A 23 -3.18 -0.50 20.36
N GLY A 24 -3.74 -1.38 19.54
CA GLY A 24 -5.12 -1.37 19.10
C GLY A 24 -5.36 -0.49 17.87
N VAL A 25 -4.34 0.12 17.28
CA VAL A 25 -4.43 1.03 16.13
C VAL A 25 -3.36 0.70 15.10
N VAL A 26 -3.76 0.40 13.86
CA VAL A 26 -2.78 0.23 12.77
C VAL A 26 -2.24 1.59 12.35
N SER A 27 -0.99 1.87 12.70
CA SER A 27 -0.28 3.06 12.24
C SER A 27 0.13 2.98 10.76
N PRO A 28 0.37 4.12 10.07
CA PRO A 28 0.85 4.11 8.69
C PRO A 28 2.18 3.35 8.51
N GLU A 29 3.04 3.40 9.52
CA GLU A 29 4.32 2.70 9.54
C GLU A 29 4.11 1.17 9.59
N GLU A 30 3.18 0.70 10.41
CA GLU A 30 2.83 -0.73 10.49
C GLU A 30 2.09 -1.21 9.24
N ALA A 31 1.19 -0.40 8.69
CA ALA A 31 0.56 -0.69 7.41
C ALA A 31 1.60 -0.84 6.29
N ALA A 32 2.61 0.03 6.26
CA ALA A 32 3.70 -0.06 5.29
C ALA A 32 4.52 -1.35 5.46
N ALA A 33 4.87 -1.70 6.70
CA ALA A 33 5.60 -2.93 7.01
C ALA A 33 4.81 -4.19 6.62
N TYR A 34 3.51 -4.22 6.95
CA TYR A 34 2.61 -5.32 6.61
C TYR A 34 2.43 -5.46 5.08
N VAL A 35 2.20 -4.35 4.38
CA VAL A 35 2.11 -4.35 2.91
C VAL A 35 3.42 -4.83 2.31
N GLN A 36 4.57 -4.38 2.81
CA GLN A 36 5.87 -4.79 2.32
C GLN A 36 6.12 -6.29 2.54
N ASP A 37 5.78 -6.83 3.71
CA ASP A 37 5.91 -8.26 4.01
C ASP A 37 5.00 -9.11 3.11
N TYR A 38 3.73 -8.70 2.98
CA TYR A 38 2.78 -9.35 2.08
C TYR A 38 3.27 -9.29 0.62
N MET A 39 3.76 -8.15 0.16
CA MET A 39 4.30 -7.98 -1.19
C MET A 39 5.61 -8.74 -1.41
N ARG A 40 6.30 -9.22 -0.36
CA ARG A 40 7.45 -10.12 -0.50
C ARG A 40 7.05 -11.58 -0.56
N SER A 41 6.02 -11.97 0.20
CA SER A 41 5.56 -13.36 0.32
C SER A 41 4.52 -13.78 -0.73
N ALA A 42 3.67 -12.85 -1.17
CA ALA A 42 2.65 -13.10 -2.20
C ALA A 42 3.26 -13.46 -3.55
N SER A 43 2.55 -14.23 -4.39
CA SER A 43 2.97 -14.50 -5.78
C SER A 43 2.92 -13.22 -6.64
N PRO A 44 3.70 -13.14 -7.74
CA PRO A 44 3.66 -11.98 -8.65
C PRO A 44 2.24 -11.65 -9.13
N GLU A 45 1.43 -12.68 -9.41
CA GLU A 45 0.05 -12.54 -9.86
C GLU A 45 -0.84 -11.93 -8.76
N GLU A 46 -0.72 -12.40 -7.52
CA GLU A 46 -1.48 -11.88 -6.38
C GLU A 46 -1.12 -10.42 -6.08
N ARG A 47 0.17 -10.08 -6.14
CA ARG A 47 0.63 -8.69 -5.97
C ARG A 47 -0.01 -7.79 -7.01
N GLN A 48 0.04 -8.19 -8.29
CA GLN A 48 -0.57 -7.44 -9.38
C GLN A 48 -2.08 -7.29 -9.20
N GLN A 49 -2.77 -8.36 -8.79
CA GLN A 49 -4.21 -8.34 -8.61
C GLN A 49 -4.63 -7.40 -7.46
N ILE A 50 -3.94 -7.46 -6.32
CA ILE A 50 -4.22 -6.56 -5.20
C ILE A 50 -3.89 -5.11 -5.53
N LEU A 51 -2.78 -4.85 -6.22
CA LEU A 51 -2.45 -3.51 -6.68
C LEU A 51 -3.51 -3.00 -7.65
N ARG A 52 -3.97 -3.82 -8.60
CA ARG A 52 -5.02 -3.46 -9.55
C ARG A 52 -6.34 -3.13 -8.85
N ASP A 53 -6.77 -3.99 -7.92
CA ASP A 53 -7.98 -3.76 -7.12
C ASP A 53 -7.86 -2.45 -6.32
N TYR A 54 -6.69 -2.20 -5.74
CA TYR A 54 -6.40 -0.97 -5.00
C TYR A 54 -6.49 0.27 -5.89
N MET A 55 -5.79 0.27 -7.03
CA MET A 55 -5.83 1.36 -8.00
C MET A 55 -7.24 1.57 -8.55
N GLY A 56 -8.01 0.48 -8.75
CA GLY A 56 -9.40 0.53 -9.19
C GLY A 56 -10.33 1.17 -8.16
N GLY A 57 -10.04 1.01 -6.87
CA GLY A 57 -10.75 1.65 -5.76
C GLY A 57 -10.39 3.12 -5.54
N LEU A 58 -9.26 3.60 -6.09
CA LEU A 58 -8.85 5.00 -5.99
C LEU A 58 -9.70 5.91 -6.89
N SER A 59 -9.96 7.12 -6.40
CA SER A 59 -10.59 8.18 -7.20
C SER A 59 -9.65 8.61 -8.35
N PRO A 60 -10.18 9.14 -9.48
CA PRO A 60 -9.35 9.57 -10.62
C PRO A 60 -8.23 10.54 -10.22
N ASP A 61 -8.50 11.49 -9.32
CA ASP A 61 -7.50 12.45 -8.83
C ASP A 61 -6.37 11.76 -8.03
N GLN A 62 -6.70 10.76 -7.21
CA GLN A 62 -5.70 10.02 -6.43
C GLN A 62 -4.82 9.17 -7.35
N ARG A 63 -5.41 8.58 -8.38
CA ARG A 63 -4.67 7.86 -9.42
C ARG A 63 -3.75 8.78 -10.20
N GLN A 64 -4.20 9.98 -10.56
CA GLN A 64 -3.33 10.99 -11.18
C GLN A 64 -2.15 11.35 -10.29
N GLN A 65 -2.40 11.67 -9.02
CA GLN A 65 -1.33 12.00 -8.09
C GLN A 65 -0.30 10.87 -7.94
N MET A 66 -0.76 9.62 -7.88
CA MET A 66 0.14 8.47 -7.85
C MET A 66 0.90 8.30 -9.16
N GLY A 67 0.24 8.42 -10.31
CA GLY A 67 0.87 8.30 -11.62
C GLY A 67 1.94 9.36 -11.83
N ASP A 68 1.64 10.61 -11.49
CA ASP A 68 2.58 11.72 -11.52
C ASP A 68 3.76 11.47 -10.60
N ALA A 69 3.53 10.99 -9.36
CA ALA A 69 4.62 10.73 -8.43
C ALA A 69 5.54 9.57 -8.87
N ILE A 70 4.98 8.54 -9.51
CA ILE A 70 5.74 7.45 -10.14
C ILE A 70 6.64 8.03 -11.24
N VAL A 71 6.08 8.83 -12.15
CA VAL A 71 6.83 9.38 -13.29
C VAL A 71 7.82 10.47 -12.89
N GLN A 72 7.52 11.26 -11.85
CA GLN A 72 8.39 12.34 -11.38
C GLN A 72 9.66 11.84 -10.68
N SER A 73 9.68 10.59 -10.20
CA SER A 73 10.87 10.05 -9.55
C SER A 73 11.94 9.75 -10.59
N PRO A 74 13.09 10.44 -10.59
CA PRO A 74 14.13 10.29 -11.61
C PRO A 74 14.83 8.92 -11.57
N ALA A 75 14.72 8.22 -10.44
CA ALA A 75 15.25 6.87 -10.24
C ALA A 75 14.29 5.78 -10.77
N ASN A 76 13.11 6.16 -11.26
CA ASN A 76 12.09 5.21 -11.66
C ASN A 76 12.27 4.80 -13.14
N PRO A 77 12.31 3.49 -13.47
CA PRO A 77 12.33 3.06 -14.87
C PRO A 77 11.07 3.46 -15.66
N VAL A 78 9.97 3.76 -14.96
CA VAL A 78 8.70 4.14 -15.57
C VAL A 78 8.64 5.64 -15.80
N GLN A 79 8.73 6.04 -17.08
CA GLN A 79 8.69 7.45 -17.51
C GLN A 79 7.31 7.89 -18.01
N ARG A 80 6.39 6.94 -18.19
CA ARG A 80 5.01 7.19 -18.60
C ARG A 80 4.10 6.17 -17.95
N VAL A 81 2.97 6.64 -17.46
CA VAL A 81 1.88 5.82 -16.94
C VAL A 81 0.57 6.52 -17.29
N ASN A 82 -0.46 5.75 -17.58
CA ASN A 82 -1.81 6.23 -17.74
C ASN A 82 -2.53 6.19 -16.39
N PRO A 83 -2.71 7.34 -15.71
CA PRO A 83 -3.38 7.35 -14.42
C PRO A 83 -4.88 7.03 -14.51
N GLN A 84 -5.49 7.04 -15.69
CA GLN A 84 -6.89 6.63 -15.85
C GLN A 84 -7.04 5.11 -15.92
N ASP A 85 -5.96 4.39 -16.22
CA ASP A 85 -5.93 2.94 -16.32
C ASP A 85 -5.34 2.33 -15.03
N PRO A 86 -6.15 1.70 -14.17
CA PRO A 86 -5.67 1.10 -12.94
C PRO A 86 -4.69 -0.06 -13.19
N ASP A 87 -4.79 -0.74 -14.34
CA ASP A 87 -3.89 -1.81 -14.72
C ASP A 87 -2.49 -1.26 -15.02
N ASP A 88 -2.42 -0.16 -15.79
CA ASP A 88 -1.15 0.48 -16.16
C ASP A 88 -0.47 1.09 -14.93
N LEU A 89 -1.26 1.67 -14.01
CA LEU A 89 -0.77 2.16 -12.72
C LEU A 89 -0.22 1.04 -11.82
N ALA A 90 -0.91 -0.10 -11.75
CA ALA A 90 -0.48 -1.25 -10.96
C ALA A 90 0.83 -1.84 -11.52
N ASP A 91 0.93 -1.95 -12.85
CA ASP A 91 2.14 -2.42 -13.52
C ASP A 91 3.32 -1.45 -13.34
N ALA A 92 3.06 -0.15 -13.48
CA ALA A 92 4.02 0.90 -13.22
C ALA A 92 4.56 0.84 -11.78
N TYR A 93 3.67 0.74 -10.79
CA TYR A 93 4.04 0.60 -9.39
C TYR A 93 4.87 -0.66 -9.14
N ALA A 94 4.47 -1.81 -9.71
CA ALA A 94 5.20 -3.06 -9.57
C ALA A 94 6.60 -2.98 -10.18
N LYS A 95 6.75 -2.34 -11.34
CA LYS A 95 8.06 -2.06 -11.96
C LYS A 95 8.92 -1.16 -11.10
N THR A 96 8.35 -0.12 -10.50
CA THR A 96 9.06 0.76 -9.55
C THR A 96 9.52 0.00 -8.30
N ALA A 97 8.70 -0.90 -7.79
CA ALA A 97 9.01 -1.73 -6.61
C ALA A 97 10.13 -2.75 -6.88
N GLN A 98 10.20 -3.27 -8.10
CA GLN A 98 11.22 -4.24 -8.52
C GLN A 98 12.47 -3.59 -9.12
N ALA A 99 12.46 -2.27 -9.30
CA ALA A 99 13.58 -1.55 -9.88
C ALA A 99 14.83 -1.69 -8.98
N PRO A 100 16.01 -1.84 -9.59
CA PRO A 100 17.25 -2.00 -8.82
C PRO A 100 17.48 -0.78 -7.93
N VAL A 101 18.03 -1.03 -6.76
CA VAL A 101 18.41 -0.01 -5.78
C VAL A 101 19.41 0.95 -6.43
N GLN A 102 19.06 2.24 -6.45
CA GLN A 102 19.93 3.33 -6.92
C GLN A 102 20.24 4.21 -5.70
N ASP A 103 21.52 4.55 -5.50
CA ASP A 103 21.97 5.33 -4.32
C ASP A 103 21.62 4.68 -2.96
N GLY A 104 21.62 3.35 -2.90
CA GLY A 104 21.35 2.61 -1.66
C GLY A 104 19.88 2.59 -1.23
N ARG A 105 18.96 3.15 -2.02
CA ARG A 105 17.50 3.06 -1.81
C ARG A 105 16.79 2.51 -3.04
N SER A 106 15.72 1.75 -2.83
CA SER A 106 14.86 1.38 -3.95
C SER A 106 14.16 2.62 -4.51
N PRO A 107 13.88 2.73 -5.81
CA PRO A 107 13.18 3.89 -6.39
C PRO A 107 11.82 4.15 -5.74
N LEU A 108 11.15 3.08 -5.31
CA LEU A 108 9.94 3.14 -4.51
C LEU A 108 10.22 3.81 -3.16
N GLU A 109 11.19 3.31 -2.41
CA GLU A 109 11.59 3.87 -1.11
C GLU A 109 12.06 5.32 -1.21
N ALA A 110 12.78 5.69 -2.28
CA ALA A 110 13.16 7.07 -2.56
C ALA A 110 11.93 7.97 -2.82
N ALA A 111 10.90 7.45 -3.48
CA ALA A 111 9.65 8.16 -3.67
C ALA A 111 8.88 8.32 -2.34
N PHE A 112 8.85 7.31 -1.48
CA PHE A 112 8.19 7.35 -0.16
C PHE A 112 9.01 8.06 0.94
N ALA A 113 10.30 8.32 0.70
CA ALA A 113 11.17 8.98 1.66
C ALA A 113 10.67 10.40 2.01
N PRO A 114 11.04 10.94 3.19
CA PRO A 114 10.74 12.33 3.53
C PRO A 114 11.29 13.30 2.48
N GLY A 115 10.39 14.02 1.78
CA GLY A 115 10.73 14.91 0.66
C GLY A 115 10.65 14.26 -0.73
N GLY A 116 10.36 12.96 -0.81
CA GLY A 116 10.04 12.26 -2.05
C GLY A 116 8.59 12.53 -2.50
N ALA A 117 8.32 12.30 -3.80
CA ALA A 117 7.02 12.58 -4.42
C ALA A 117 5.83 11.84 -3.76
N LEU A 118 6.10 10.70 -3.10
CA LEU A 118 5.14 9.87 -2.38
C LEU A 118 5.19 10.03 -0.84
N GLY A 119 5.97 10.96 -0.30
CA GLY A 119 6.03 11.21 1.15
C GLY A 119 4.81 11.96 1.74
N ASN A 120 3.78 12.21 0.93
CA ASN A 120 2.62 13.04 1.27
C ASN A 120 1.63 12.29 2.21
N PRO A 121 0.87 12.94 3.12
CA PRO A 121 -0.07 12.27 4.01
C PRO A 121 -1.16 11.47 3.28
N MET A 122 -1.52 11.89 2.06
CA MET A 122 -2.44 11.15 1.18
C MET A 122 -1.90 9.77 0.80
N VAL A 123 -0.58 9.65 0.66
CA VAL A 123 0.07 8.38 0.35
C VAL A 123 0.17 7.50 1.59
N LYS A 124 0.42 8.08 2.77
CA LYS A 124 0.29 7.35 4.04
C LYS A 124 -1.12 6.77 4.21
N ALA A 125 -2.15 7.56 3.92
CA ALA A 125 -3.54 7.07 3.92
C ALA A 125 -3.77 5.98 2.86
N GLY A 126 -3.13 6.11 1.69
CA GLY A 126 -3.14 5.09 0.65
C GLY A 126 -2.55 3.74 1.11
N LEU A 127 -1.41 3.75 1.81
CA LEU A 127 -0.79 2.56 2.37
C LEU A 127 -1.67 1.86 3.40
N VAL A 128 -2.32 2.61 4.28
CA VAL A 128 -3.31 2.07 5.24
C VAL A 128 -4.50 1.44 4.51
N GLY A 129 -5.00 2.09 3.45
CA GLY A 129 -6.06 1.55 2.60
C GLY A 129 -5.66 0.25 1.89
N LEU A 130 -4.44 0.19 1.36
CA LEU A 130 -3.88 -1.01 0.73
C LEU A 130 -3.72 -2.15 1.74
N ALA A 131 -3.22 -1.86 2.95
CA ALA A 131 -3.14 -2.84 4.04
C ALA A 131 -4.52 -3.38 4.43
N ALA A 132 -5.55 -2.53 4.45
CA ALA A 132 -6.93 -2.93 4.69
C ALA A 132 -7.50 -3.84 3.60
N MET A 133 -7.18 -3.57 2.34
CA MET A 133 -7.56 -4.42 1.21
C MET A 133 -6.89 -5.79 1.26
N ILE A 134 -5.60 -5.85 1.56
CA ILE A 134 -4.85 -7.10 1.75
C ILE A 134 -5.46 -7.91 2.90
N GLY A 135 -5.71 -7.27 4.05
CA GLY A 135 -6.37 -7.95 5.18
C GLY A 135 -7.74 -8.50 4.80
N SER A 136 -8.52 -7.73 4.01
CA SER A 136 -9.84 -8.14 3.54
C SER A 136 -9.78 -9.31 2.54
N SER A 137 -8.77 -9.37 1.68
CA SER A 137 -8.61 -10.44 0.69
C SER A 137 -8.25 -11.77 1.36
N ILE A 138 -7.37 -11.73 2.37
CA ILE A 138 -7.00 -12.91 3.17
C ILE A 138 -8.21 -13.45 3.95
N LEU A 139 -8.98 -12.56 4.59
CA LEU A 139 -10.20 -12.94 5.32
C LEU A 139 -11.28 -13.55 4.41
N LYS A 140 -11.39 -13.08 3.16
CA LYS A 140 -12.30 -13.68 2.17
C LYS A 140 -11.85 -15.06 1.70
N ARG A 141 -10.54 -15.33 1.66
CA ARG A 141 -9.97 -16.59 1.18
C ARG A 141 -9.95 -17.69 2.23
N GLY A 142 -9.95 -17.33 3.51
CA GLY A 142 -10.03 -18.27 4.64
C GLY A 142 -11.46 -18.72 5.00
N ARG A 143 -12.45 -18.47 4.15
CA ARG A 143 -13.86 -18.80 4.40
C ARG A 143 -14.40 -19.88 3.47
#